data_AF-A0A814ELC9-F1
#
_entry.id   AF-A0A814ELC9-F1
#
_cell.length_a   1.000
_cell.length_b   1.000
_cell.length_c   1.000
_cell.angle_alpha   90.00
_cell.angle_beta   90.00
_cell.angle_gamma   90.00
#
_symmetry.space_group_name_H-M   'P 1'
#
loop_
_entity.id
_entity.type
_entity.pdbx_description
1 polymer ?
#
loop_
_entity_poly.entity_id
_entity_poly.type
_entity_poly.pdbx_seq_one_letter_code
_entity_poly.pdbx_strand_id
1 'polypeptide(L)'
;MQNDSSTSAICINSNDQNPKIGSSIMQWLKKFGCFKVETRGSDRILPEDRTDSTIINTAFMWMGANTIIPTFTSGVLGPAVFNLNLYDSIVTILIFNLLGAIPVACIACFGPASGLRTMLISRYSWGYYGASIISFINVFLSLGWAAVNSITGAQTLRVVFDERFPLTIGIVIIGILSLAISFVGYKWIHYYERYSWIPVFVGYCILAGVGAKYFTLSEPTSLNTTIVDYRWKISHALSFGSVCFGISSSWSACAADYNAYFPENTSQLKIFLLTYFGNFLSMTPLELLGAATFTGTYTNSNWKAAYEKDNVGGLFGACLSSLGIF
;
A
#
# COMPACT_ATOMS: atom_id res chain seq x y z
N MET A 1 -47.66 -8.06 -44.23
CA MET A 1 -46.84 -6.83 -44.31
C MET A 1 -46.72 -6.28 -42.89
N GLN A 2 -45.51 -5.82 -42.52
CA GLN A 2 -45.01 -5.48 -41.15
C GLN A 2 -44.45 -6.72 -40.40
N ASN A 3 -43.13 -6.99 -40.44
CA ASN A 3 -41.95 -6.35 -39.82
C ASN A 3 -41.90 -6.53 -38.29
N ASP A 4 -41.07 -7.47 -37.82
CA ASP A 4 -40.43 -7.37 -36.51
C ASP A 4 -39.05 -8.04 -36.54
N SER A 5 -38.05 -7.20 -36.29
CA SER A 5 -36.62 -7.46 -36.19
C SER A 5 -36.31 -8.23 -34.91
N SER A 6 -35.81 -9.47 -35.05
CA SER A 6 -35.16 -10.19 -33.96
C SER A 6 -33.65 -10.14 -34.13
N THR A 7 -33.05 -9.41 -33.21
CA THR A 7 -31.62 -9.28 -32.93
C THR A 7 -30.99 -10.67 -32.85
N SER A 8 -30.14 -11.00 -33.82
CA SER A 8 -29.36 -12.23 -33.82
C SER A 8 -28.33 -12.20 -32.70
N ALA A 9 -28.55 -13.03 -31.68
CA ALA A 9 -27.55 -13.37 -30.68
C ALA A 9 -26.33 -13.97 -31.40
N ILE A 10 -25.19 -13.30 -31.30
CA ILE A 10 -23.91 -13.84 -31.74
C ILE A 10 -23.51 -14.90 -30.71
N CYS A 11 -23.95 -16.14 -30.94
CA CYS A 11 -23.33 -17.31 -30.35
C CYS A 11 -21.89 -17.39 -30.87
N ILE A 12 -20.93 -17.05 -30.04
CA ILE A 12 -19.51 -17.27 -30.33
C ILE A 12 -19.30 -18.79 -30.26
N ASN A 13 -19.24 -19.38 -31.45
CA ASN A 13 -18.99 -20.79 -31.67
C ASN A 13 -17.55 -21.12 -31.19
N SER A 14 -17.42 -22.11 -30.31
CA SER A 14 -16.19 -22.45 -29.59
C SER A 14 -15.13 -23.17 -30.44
N ASN A 15 -14.91 -22.76 -31.69
CA ASN A 15 -14.08 -23.51 -32.64
C ASN A 15 -13.00 -22.72 -33.39
N ASP A 16 -12.62 -21.52 -32.94
CA ASP A 16 -11.41 -20.87 -33.46
C ASP A 16 -10.15 -21.41 -32.75
N GLN A 17 -9.68 -22.56 -33.23
CA GLN A 17 -8.31 -23.01 -33.03
C GLN A 17 -7.35 -22.12 -33.82
N ASN A 18 -6.74 -21.15 -33.16
CA ASN A 18 -5.56 -20.47 -33.67
C ASN A 18 -4.36 -20.77 -32.75
N PRO A 19 -3.53 -21.78 -33.07
CA PRO A 19 -2.33 -22.05 -32.29
C PRO A 19 -1.18 -21.20 -32.84
N LYS A 20 -0.47 -20.45 -31.98
CA LYS A 20 1.02 -20.40 -31.92
C LYS A 20 1.54 -19.26 -31.04
N ILE A 21 2.65 -19.55 -30.37
CA ILE A 21 3.51 -18.74 -29.48
C ILE A 21 3.16 -18.79 -27.97
N GLY A 22 1.88 -18.78 -27.56
CA GLY A 22 1.53 -18.83 -26.13
C GLY A 22 1.50 -20.22 -25.46
N SER A 23 1.35 -21.30 -26.25
CA SER A 23 1.03 -22.63 -25.72
C SER A 23 2.21 -23.34 -25.04
N SER A 24 3.45 -23.15 -25.53
CA SER A 24 4.63 -23.84 -24.98
C SER A 24 5.07 -23.27 -23.63
N ILE A 25 4.99 -21.93 -23.44
CA ILE A 25 5.24 -21.29 -22.14
C ILE A 25 4.13 -21.67 -21.15
N MET A 26 2.87 -21.67 -21.58
CA MET A 26 1.75 -22.06 -20.73
C MET A 26 1.83 -23.54 -20.30
N GLN A 27 2.28 -24.42 -21.20
CA GLN A 27 2.55 -25.83 -20.87
C GLN A 27 3.77 -26.00 -19.95
N TRP A 28 4.81 -25.19 -20.13
CA TRP A 28 5.99 -25.17 -19.26
C TRP A 28 5.65 -24.67 -17.85
N LEU A 29 4.83 -23.62 -17.73
CA LEU A 29 4.31 -23.10 -16.45
C LEU A 29 3.37 -24.10 -15.76
N LYS A 30 2.51 -24.80 -16.52
CA LYS A 30 1.68 -25.90 -15.99
C LYS A 30 2.52 -27.09 -15.50
N LYS A 31 3.72 -27.30 -16.05
CA LYS A 31 4.66 -28.36 -15.63
C LYS A 31 5.29 -28.08 -14.26
N PHE A 32 5.36 -26.81 -13.82
CA PHE A 32 5.65 -26.40 -12.44
C PHE A 32 4.41 -26.42 -11.52
N GLY A 33 3.31 -27.03 -11.97
CA GLY A 33 1.98 -27.04 -11.35
C GLY A 33 1.81 -27.69 -9.98
N CYS A 34 2.88 -27.87 -9.19
CA CYS A 34 2.73 -28.02 -7.74
C CYS A 34 2.33 -26.70 -7.07
N PHE A 35 2.56 -25.55 -7.74
CA PHE A 35 2.07 -24.25 -7.32
C PHE A 35 0.93 -23.83 -8.25
N LYS A 36 -0.25 -23.53 -7.69
CA LYS A 36 -1.41 -23.00 -8.43
C LYS A 36 -1.11 -21.57 -8.94
N VAL A 37 -0.28 -21.46 -9.97
CA VAL A 37 0.02 -20.20 -10.67
C VAL A 37 -1.28 -19.68 -11.27
N GLU A 38 -1.58 -18.41 -11.03
CA GLU A 38 -2.78 -17.77 -11.57
C GLU A 38 -2.63 -17.59 -13.08
N THR A 39 -3.50 -18.23 -13.86
CA THR A 39 -3.48 -18.18 -15.33
C THR A 39 -4.42 -17.14 -15.90
N ARG A 40 -5.24 -16.49 -15.07
CA ARG A 40 -6.21 -15.47 -15.50
C ARG A 40 -5.50 -14.12 -15.53
N GLY A 41 -5.35 -13.57 -16.74
CA GLY A 41 -4.79 -12.25 -16.96
C GLY A 41 -5.86 -11.16 -16.83
N SER A 42 -6.15 -10.48 -17.94
CA SER A 42 -7.13 -9.39 -18.02
C SER A 42 -8.58 -9.84 -18.19
N ASP A 43 -8.86 -11.14 -18.14
CA ASP A 43 -10.19 -11.67 -18.40
C ASP A 43 -11.16 -11.34 -17.25
N ARG A 44 -12.42 -11.10 -17.59
CA ARG A 44 -13.48 -10.85 -16.62
C ARG A 44 -13.70 -12.08 -15.75
N ILE A 45 -13.85 -11.87 -14.45
CA ILE A 45 -14.22 -12.93 -13.51
C ILE A 45 -15.73 -13.15 -13.60
N LEU A 46 -16.10 -14.28 -14.18
CA LEU A 46 -17.49 -14.70 -14.32
C LEU A 46 -18.11 -14.99 -12.95
N PRO A 47 -19.43 -14.77 -12.76
CA PRO A 47 -20.11 -14.97 -11.47
C PRO A 47 -19.85 -16.32 -10.82
N GLU A 48 -19.76 -17.40 -11.60
CA GLU A 48 -19.49 -18.77 -11.14
C GLU A 48 -18.10 -18.95 -10.51
N ASP A 49 -17.14 -18.10 -10.83
CA ASP A 49 -15.77 -18.17 -10.31
C ASP A 49 -15.54 -17.26 -9.10
N ARG A 50 -16.59 -16.55 -8.64
CA ARG A 50 -16.54 -15.61 -7.51
C ARG A 50 -16.77 -16.33 -6.20
N THR A 51 -15.74 -17.04 -5.76
CA THR A 51 -15.81 -17.94 -4.60
C THR A 51 -15.59 -17.27 -3.25
N ASP A 52 -15.20 -16.00 -3.21
CA ASP A 52 -14.87 -15.34 -1.95
C ASP A 52 -16.13 -14.81 -1.26
N SER A 53 -16.47 -15.35 -0.11
CA SER A 53 -17.70 -15.02 0.62
C SER A 53 -17.46 -14.21 1.89
N THR A 54 -16.21 -14.10 2.34
CA THR A 54 -15.88 -13.48 3.63
C THR A 54 -15.48 -12.03 3.43
N ILE A 55 -16.46 -11.13 3.42
CA ILE A 55 -16.28 -9.68 3.14
C ILE A 55 -15.32 -9.01 4.14
N ILE A 56 -15.25 -9.50 5.39
CA ILE A 56 -14.29 -9.00 6.39
C ILE A 56 -12.83 -9.18 5.94
N ASN A 57 -12.54 -10.14 5.05
CA ASN A 57 -11.19 -10.32 4.50
C ASN A 57 -10.71 -9.07 3.77
N THR A 58 -11.60 -8.25 3.20
CA THR A 58 -11.23 -6.96 2.60
C THR A 58 -10.57 -6.05 3.64
N ALA A 59 -11.14 -5.96 4.85
CA ALA A 59 -10.56 -5.12 5.91
C ALA A 59 -9.19 -5.65 6.37
N PHE A 60 -9.04 -6.97 6.54
CA PHE A 60 -7.76 -7.57 6.90
C PHE A 60 -6.71 -7.46 5.79
N MET A 61 -7.11 -7.48 4.53
CA MET A 61 -6.22 -7.24 3.40
C MET A 61 -5.65 -5.82 3.45
N TRP A 62 -6.49 -4.80 3.73
CA TRP A 62 -5.99 -3.42 3.90
C TRP A 62 -5.06 -3.27 5.10
N MET A 63 -5.32 -3.99 6.19
CA MET A 63 -4.36 -4.10 7.31
C MET A 63 -3.04 -4.72 6.84
N GLY A 64 -3.08 -5.81 6.09
CA GLY A 64 -1.94 -6.44 5.41
C GLY A 64 -1.12 -5.46 4.56
N ALA A 65 -1.80 -4.78 3.65
CA ALA A 65 -1.20 -3.92 2.64
C ALA A 65 -0.51 -2.68 3.22
N ASN A 66 -1.05 -2.13 4.31
CA ASN A 66 -0.58 -0.87 4.88
C ASN A 66 0.26 -1.03 6.15
N THR A 67 0.25 -2.19 6.82
CA THR A 67 1.09 -2.42 8.01
C THR A 67 2.54 -2.71 7.59
N ILE A 68 3.19 -1.71 7.03
CA ILE A 68 4.54 -1.79 6.43
C ILE A 68 5.38 -0.57 6.86
N ILE A 69 6.69 -0.68 6.67
CA ILE A 69 7.67 0.36 7.07
C ILE A 69 7.47 1.69 6.31
N PRO A 70 7.14 1.69 5.00
CA PRO A 70 6.82 2.93 4.29
C PRO A 70 5.69 3.76 4.91
N THR A 71 4.64 3.10 5.41
CA THR A 71 3.51 3.78 6.06
C THR A 71 3.92 4.45 7.37
N PHE A 72 4.82 3.83 8.13
CA PHE A 72 5.41 4.51 9.28
C PHE A 72 6.30 5.69 8.84
N THR A 73 7.07 5.49 7.77
CA THR A 73 7.99 6.49 7.21
C THR A 73 7.26 7.74 6.73
N SER A 74 6.06 7.61 6.15
CA SER A 74 5.27 8.77 5.72
C SER A 74 4.92 9.67 6.90
N GLY A 75 4.55 9.10 8.05
CA GLY A 75 4.34 9.84 9.29
C GLY A 75 5.57 10.62 9.77
N VAL A 76 6.76 10.01 9.67
CA VAL A 76 8.04 10.64 10.04
C VAL A 76 8.29 11.93 9.23
N LEU A 77 7.83 12.01 7.97
CA LEU A 77 8.07 13.17 7.10
C LEU A 77 7.48 14.47 7.66
N GLY A 78 6.37 14.42 8.39
CA GLY A 78 5.70 15.61 8.94
C GLY A 78 6.67 16.43 9.82
N PRO A 79 7.20 15.84 10.90
CA PRO A 79 8.22 16.50 11.71
C PRO A 79 9.59 16.62 11.02
N ALA A 80 10.04 15.59 10.28
CA ALA A 80 11.40 15.52 9.77
C ALA A 80 11.70 16.47 8.59
N VAL A 81 10.76 16.56 7.65
CA VAL A 81 10.93 17.31 6.40
C VAL A 81 10.08 18.57 6.42
N PHE A 82 8.82 18.44 6.82
CA PHE A 82 7.90 19.58 6.84
C PHE A 82 8.02 20.41 8.12
N ASN A 83 8.88 20.03 9.07
CA ASN A 83 9.13 20.78 10.32
C ASN A 83 7.82 21.11 11.06
N LEU A 84 6.84 20.21 11.02
CA LEU A 84 5.60 20.32 11.77
C LEU A 84 5.83 19.82 13.20
N ASN A 85 5.21 20.48 14.18
CA ASN A 85 5.12 19.90 15.51
C ASN A 85 4.25 18.63 15.47
N LEU A 86 4.27 17.86 16.55
CA LEU A 86 3.53 16.60 16.61
C LEU A 86 2.03 16.81 16.47
N TYR A 87 1.46 17.87 17.06
CA TYR A 87 0.04 18.16 16.99
C TYR A 87 -0.43 18.46 15.56
N ASP A 88 0.25 19.37 14.88
CA ASP A 88 -0.04 19.76 13.50
C ASP A 88 0.14 18.56 12.55
N SER A 89 1.13 17.70 12.80
CA SER A 89 1.32 16.45 12.07
C SER A 89 0.13 15.50 12.27
N ILE A 90 -0.30 15.28 13.51
CA ILE A 90 -1.44 14.40 13.85
C ILE A 90 -2.72 14.87 13.16
N VAL A 91 -3.04 16.17 13.26
CA VAL A 91 -4.25 16.74 12.65
C VAL A 91 -4.20 16.60 11.13
N THR A 92 -3.05 16.88 10.52
CA THR A 92 -2.85 16.76 9.08
C THR A 92 -3.04 15.31 8.61
N ILE A 93 -2.39 14.34 9.28
CA ILE A 93 -2.52 12.91 8.98
C ILE A 93 -4.00 12.48 9.02
N LEU A 94 -4.71 12.83 10.10
CA LEU A 94 -6.11 12.44 10.28
C LEU A 94 -7.01 12.97 9.16
N ILE A 95 -6.91 14.27 8.84
CA ILE A 95 -7.76 14.90 7.83
C ILE A 95 -7.48 14.31 6.45
N PHE A 96 -6.22 14.26 6.04
CA PHE A 96 -5.88 13.86 4.67
C PHE A 96 -6.00 12.35 4.44
N ASN A 97 -5.85 11.50 5.46
CA ASN A 97 -6.15 10.07 5.33
C ASN A 97 -7.65 9.78 5.26
N LEU A 98 -8.48 10.52 6.01
CA LEU A 98 -9.94 10.44 5.87
C LEU A 98 -10.35 10.77 4.44
N LEU A 99 -9.81 11.85 3.87
CA LEU A 99 -10.08 12.25 2.48
C LEU A 99 -9.51 11.24 1.47
N GLY A 100 -8.29 10.75 1.70
CA GLY A 100 -7.59 9.83 0.80
C GLY A 100 -8.23 8.45 0.72
N ALA A 101 -8.89 7.99 1.78
CA ALA A 101 -9.58 6.69 1.80
C ALA A 101 -10.89 6.68 0.98
N ILE A 102 -11.49 7.84 0.72
CA ILE A 102 -12.74 7.97 -0.06
C ILE A 102 -12.58 7.39 -1.49
N PRO A 103 -11.64 7.86 -2.33
CA PRO A 103 -11.50 7.35 -3.69
C PRO A 103 -11.20 5.85 -3.72
N VAL A 104 -10.41 5.34 -2.77
CA VAL A 104 -10.11 3.90 -2.65
C VAL A 104 -11.39 3.10 -2.41
N ALA A 105 -12.22 3.54 -1.45
CA ALA A 105 -13.49 2.90 -1.12
C ALA A 105 -14.51 2.97 -2.27
N CYS A 106 -14.57 4.10 -2.99
CA CYS A 106 -15.42 4.22 -4.17
C CYS A 106 -15.01 3.24 -5.28
N ILE A 107 -13.71 3.14 -5.58
CA ILE A 107 -13.25 2.24 -6.64
C ILE A 107 -13.38 0.77 -6.25
N ALA A 108 -13.14 0.45 -4.97
CA ALA A 108 -13.33 -0.88 -4.41
C ALA A 108 -14.74 -1.47 -4.66
N CYS A 109 -15.77 -0.63 -4.69
CA CYS A 109 -17.16 -1.05 -4.97
C CYS A 109 -17.37 -1.55 -6.40
N PHE A 110 -16.58 -1.09 -7.36
CA PHE A 110 -16.69 -1.54 -8.76
C PHE A 110 -16.18 -2.96 -8.98
N GLY A 111 -15.37 -3.51 -8.06
CA GLY A 111 -14.85 -4.87 -8.16
C GLY A 111 -15.95 -5.91 -8.31
N PRO A 112 -16.82 -6.12 -7.30
CA PRO A 112 -17.90 -7.10 -7.40
C PRO A 112 -19.00 -6.72 -8.39
N ALA A 113 -19.23 -5.43 -8.65
CA ALA A 113 -20.22 -5.00 -9.63
C ALA A 113 -19.82 -5.38 -11.07
N SER A 114 -18.53 -5.27 -11.41
CA SER A 114 -18.04 -5.51 -12.76
C SER A 114 -17.40 -6.88 -12.97
N GLY A 115 -16.78 -7.45 -11.94
CA GLY A 115 -15.88 -8.61 -12.08
C GLY A 115 -14.61 -8.29 -12.87
N LEU A 116 -14.28 -7.00 -13.02
CA LEU A 116 -13.11 -6.50 -13.75
C LEU A 116 -12.08 -5.94 -12.77
N ARG A 117 -10.82 -5.98 -13.19
CA ARG A 117 -9.73 -5.27 -12.50
C ARG A 117 -9.85 -3.76 -12.72
N THR A 118 -9.35 -2.98 -11.78
CA THR A 118 -9.34 -1.51 -11.71
C THR A 118 -8.87 -0.88 -13.02
N MET A 119 -7.80 -1.43 -13.60
CA MET A 119 -7.26 -0.89 -14.84
C MET A 119 -8.18 -1.10 -16.06
N LEU A 120 -8.94 -2.19 -16.08
CA LEU A 120 -9.96 -2.42 -17.11
C LEU A 120 -11.17 -1.53 -16.90
N ILE A 121 -11.54 -1.25 -15.64
CA ILE A 121 -12.62 -0.33 -15.30
C ILE A 121 -12.34 1.08 -15.85
N SER A 122 -11.07 1.52 -15.85
CA SER A 122 -10.68 2.83 -16.39
C SER A 122 -11.07 3.04 -17.87
N ARG A 123 -11.25 1.95 -18.65
CA ARG A 123 -11.67 2.01 -20.05
C ARG A 123 -13.07 2.59 -20.23
N TYR A 124 -13.95 2.45 -19.24
CA TYR A 124 -15.30 3.02 -19.31
C TYR A 124 -15.30 4.56 -19.19
N SER A 125 -14.27 5.14 -18.56
CA SER A 125 -14.14 6.60 -18.42
C SER A 125 -13.27 7.22 -19.51
N TRP A 126 -12.19 6.55 -19.92
CA TRP A 126 -11.16 7.12 -20.80
C TRP A 126 -11.09 6.47 -22.19
N GLY A 127 -11.93 5.48 -22.47
CA GLY A 127 -11.83 4.65 -23.66
C GLY A 127 -10.56 3.78 -23.66
N TYR A 128 -10.31 3.09 -24.77
CA TYR A 128 -9.19 2.16 -24.89
C TYR A 128 -7.82 2.85 -24.84
N TYR A 129 -7.65 3.91 -25.64
CA TYR A 129 -6.37 4.62 -25.74
C TYR A 129 -6.06 5.44 -24.48
N GLY A 130 -7.04 6.13 -23.91
CA GLY A 130 -6.85 6.89 -22.67
C GLY A 130 -6.53 5.98 -21.48
N ALA A 131 -7.24 4.86 -21.34
CA ALA A 131 -6.93 3.86 -20.31
C ALA A 131 -5.52 3.28 -20.45
N SER A 132 -5.00 3.15 -21.67
CA SER A 132 -3.62 2.69 -21.90
C SER A 132 -2.58 3.66 -21.33
N ILE A 133 -2.82 4.98 -21.47
CA ILE A 133 -1.97 6.02 -20.88
C ILE A 133 -2.02 5.94 -19.35
N ILE A 134 -3.21 5.84 -18.76
CA ILE A 134 -3.37 5.68 -17.31
C ILE A 134 -2.69 4.41 -16.80
N SER A 135 -2.81 3.31 -17.54
CA SER A 135 -2.12 2.04 -17.24
C SER A 135 -0.61 2.21 -17.22
N PHE A 136 -0.06 2.93 -18.20
CA PHE A 136 1.37 3.21 -18.28
C PHE A 136 1.85 4.08 -17.10
N ILE A 137 1.09 5.10 -16.72
CA ILE A 137 1.38 5.92 -15.54
C ILE A 137 1.36 5.06 -14.26
N ASN A 138 0.43 4.12 -14.15
CA ASN A 138 0.36 3.22 -13.01
C ASN A 138 1.58 2.29 -12.87
N VAL A 139 2.29 2.00 -13.97
CA VAL A 139 3.57 1.27 -13.90
C VAL A 139 4.60 2.06 -13.09
N PHE A 140 4.67 3.38 -13.29
CA PHE A 140 5.57 4.24 -12.50
C PHE A 140 5.13 4.34 -11.04
N LEU A 141 3.83 4.40 -10.78
CA LEU A 141 3.30 4.36 -9.41
C LEU A 141 3.74 3.08 -8.69
N SER A 142 3.59 1.93 -9.37
CA SER A 142 4.00 0.62 -8.85
C SER A 142 5.51 0.53 -8.63
N LEU A 143 6.31 1.08 -9.57
CA LEU A 143 7.76 1.14 -9.45
C LEU A 143 8.19 2.02 -8.26
N GLY A 144 7.52 3.15 -8.06
CA GLY A 144 7.75 4.04 -6.92
C GLY A 144 7.51 3.31 -5.59
N TRP A 145 6.37 2.62 -5.47
CA TRP A 145 6.08 1.80 -4.28
C TRP A 145 7.08 0.66 -4.08
N ALA A 146 7.50 -0.01 -5.15
CA ALA A 146 8.52 -1.06 -5.08
C ALA A 146 9.87 -0.50 -4.58
N ALA A 147 10.26 0.69 -5.05
CA ALA A 147 11.49 1.35 -4.63
C ALA A 147 11.44 1.74 -3.15
N VAL A 148 10.35 2.38 -2.70
CA VAL A 148 10.20 2.80 -1.29
C VAL A 148 10.21 1.58 -0.35
N ASN A 149 9.49 0.51 -0.69
CA ASN A 149 9.51 -0.74 0.07
C ASN A 149 10.91 -1.37 0.14
N SER A 150 11.64 -1.40 -0.99
CA SER A 150 12.98 -2.00 -1.05
C SER A 150 14.00 -1.19 -0.26
N ILE A 151 13.94 0.15 -0.33
CA ILE A 151 14.85 1.05 0.40
C ILE A 151 14.62 0.94 1.91
N THR A 152 13.37 1.10 2.36
CA THR A 152 13.03 1.07 3.79
C THR A 152 13.25 -0.31 4.41
N GLY A 153 12.95 -1.38 3.66
CA GLY A 153 13.28 -2.75 4.05
C GLY A 153 14.80 -2.95 4.19
N ALA A 154 15.59 -2.43 3.25
CA ALA A 154 17.05 -2.59 3.28
C ALA A 154 17.70 -1.79 4.42
N GLN A 155 17.18 -0.59 4.71
CA GLN A 155 17.61 0.21 5.86
C GLN A 155 17.38 -0.53 7.17
N THR A 156 16.22 -1.18 7.31
CA THR A 156 15.88 -1.97 8.50
C THR A 156 16.74 -3.23 8.60
N LEU A 157 16.93 -3.93 7.49
CA LEU A 157 17.79 -5.12 7.43
C LEU A 157 19.23 -4.78 7.83
N ARG A 158 19.74 -3.63 7.36
CA ARG A 158 21.10 -3.17 7.66
C ARG A 158 21.33 -3.01 9.16
N VAL A 159 20.36 -2.43 9.86
CA VAL A 159 20.39 -2.24 11.32
C VAL A 159 20.36 -3.58 12.07
N VAL A 160 19.59 -4.55 11.58
CA VAL A 160 19.52 -5.89 12.20
C VAL A 160 20.85 -6.66 12.11
N PHE A 161 21.70 -6.35 11.13
CA PHE A 161 22.98 -7.02 10.91
C PHE A 161 24.19 -6.15 11.28
N ASP A 162 24.06 -5.28 12.30
CA ASP A 162 25.12 -4.37 12.78
C ASP A 162 25.81 -3.57 11.67
N GLU A 163 25.07 -3.19 10.63
CA GLU A 163 25.57 -2.44 9.48
C GLU A 163 26.69 -3.11 8.69
N ARG A 164 26.87 -4.43 8.86
CA ARG A 164 27.98 -5.20 8.26
C ARG A 164 27.95 -5.22 6.73
N PHE A 165 26.84 -4.84 6.10
CA PHE A 165 26.71 -4.82 4.65
C PHE A 165 26.23 -3.45 4.11
N PRO A 166 26.67 -3.05 2.90
CA PRO A 166 26.22 -1.83 2.23
C PRO A 166 24.72 -1.82 1.92
N LEU A 167 24.07 -0.67 2.12
CA LEU A 167 22.63 -0.49 1.86
C LEU A 167 22.22 -0.92 0.44
N THR A 168 23.05 -0.65 -0.58
CA THR A 168 22.81 -1.03 -1.98
C THR A 168 22.63 -2.54 -2.15
N ILE A 169 23.42 -3.35 -1.44
CA ILE A 169 23.31 -4.81 -1.49
C ILE A 169 21.99 -5.26 -0.87
N GLY A 170 21.59 -4.65 0.25
CA GLY A 170 20.29 -4.91 0.89
C GLY A 170 19.12 -4.65 -0.06
N ILE A 171 19.15 -3.53 -0.80
CA ILE A 171 18.10 -3.18 -1.76
C ILE A 171 18.00 -4.24 -2.87
N VAL A 172 19.15 -4.66 -3.42
CA VAL A 172 19.18 -5.68 -4.48
C VAL A 172 18.66 -7.02 -3.98
N ILE A 173 19.03 -7.43 -2.76
CA ILE A 173 18.54 -8.68 -2.15
C ILE A 173 17.02 -8.64 -2.00
N ILE A 174 16.46 -7.55 -1.43
CA ILE A 174 15.01 -7.42 -1.24
C ILE A 174 14.28 -7.39 -2.58
N GLY A 175 14.83 -6.71 -3.59
CA GLY A 175 14.26 -6.69 -4.94
C GLY A 175 14.21 -8.08 -5.58
N ILE A 176 15.30 -8.86 -5.52
CA ILE A 176 15.35 -10.22 -6.07
C ILE A 176 14.40 -11.15 -5.33
N LEU A 177 14.34 -11.08 -4.00
CA LEU A 177 13.41 -11.89 -3.19
C LEU A 177 11.95 -11.55 -3.49
N SER A 178 11.62 -10.25 -3.59
CA SER A 178 10.27 -9.78 -3.93
C SER A 178 9.87 -10.25 -5.33
N LEU A 179 10.79 -10.19 -6.29
CA LEU A 179 10.59 -10.69 -7.64
C LEU A 179 10.37 -12.21 -7.64
N ALA A 180 11.16 -12.98 -6.89
CA ALA A 180 10.99 -14.43 -6.78
C ALA A 180 9.61 -14.79 -6.21
N ILE A 181 9.14 -14.10 -5.17
CA ILE A 181 7.83 -14.32 -4.56
C ILE A 181 6.69 -13.97 -5.52
N SER A 182 6.86 -12.96 -6.38
CA SER A 182 5.84 -12.58 -7.36
C SER A 182 5.48 -13.71 -8.33
N PHE A 183 6.38 -14.66 -8.58
CA PHE A 183 6.11 -15.84 -9.41
C PHE A 183 5.30 -16.95 -8.71
N VAL A 184 5.15 -16.90 -7.38
CA VAL A 184 4.49 -17.95 -6.58
C VAL A 184 2.95 -17.88 -6.68
N GLY A 185 2.40 -16.77 -7.20
CA GLY A 185 0.99 -16.60 -7.58
C GLY A 185 0.07 -16.08 -6.46
N TYR A 186 -1.10 -15.57 -6.86
CA TYR A 186 -2.07 -14.83 -6.03
C TYR A 186 -2.55 -15.56 -4.77
N LYS A 187 -2.75 -16.89 -4.83
CA LYS A 187 -3.25 -17.65 -3.68
C LYS A 187 -2.28 -17.67 -2.50
N TRP A 188 -0.98 -17.75 -2.77
CA TRP A 188 0.04 -17.74 -1.72
C TRP A 188 0.25 -16.33 -1.16
N ILE A 189 0.21 -15.31 -2.02
CA ILE A 189 0.28 -13.91 -1.62
C ILE A 189 -0.89 -13.55 -0.70
N HIS A 190 -2.13 -13.88 -1.08
CA HIS A 190 -3.30 -13.64 -0.23
C HIS A 190 -3.25 -14.34 1.12
N TYR A 191 -2.71 -15.56 1.17
CA TYR A 191 -2.52 -16.26 2.43
C TYR A 191 -1.46 -15.58 3.31
N TYR A 192 -0.34 -15.16 2.72
CA TYR A 192 0.71 -14.42 3.40
C TYR A 192 0.23 -13.05 3.91
N GLU A 193 -0.44 -12.26 3.07
CA GLU A 193 -0.98 -10.94 3.40
C GLU A 193 -1.97 -11.00 4.57
N ARG A 194 -2.74 -12.09 4.68
CA ARG A 194 -3.69 -12.28 5.79
C ARG A 194 -3.03 -12.29 7.17
N TYR A 195 -1.78 -12.78 7.29
CA TYR A 195 -1.11 -12.99 8.57
C TYR A 195 0.17 -12.16 8.75
N SER A 196 0.78 -11.68 7.66
CA SER A 196 2.07 -10.96 7.69
C SER A 196 2.03 -9.65 8.46
N TRP A 197 0.88 -9.00 8.55
CA TRP A 197 0.74 -7.77 9.34
C TRP A 197 0.81 -8.00 10.84
N ILE A 198 0.50 -9.21 11.34
CA ILE A 198 0.39 -9.46 12.80
C ILE A 198 1.76 -9.29 13.48
N PRO A 199 2.87 -9.91 13.04
CA PRO A 199 4.18 -9.70 13.65
C PRO A 199 4.64 -8.25 13.54
N VAL A 200 4.38 -7.60 12.39
CA VAL A 200 4.78 -6.21 12.16
C VAL A 200 4.02 -5.27 13.08
N PHE A 201 2.71 -5.48 13.25
CA PHE A 201 1.86 -4.74 14.16
C PHE A 201 2.32 -4.88 15.62
N VAL A 202 2.64 -6.10 16.05
CA VAL A 202 3.23 -6.34 17.39
C VAL A 202 4.55 -5.57 17.56
N GLY A 203 5.40 -5.57 16.52
CA GLY A 203 6.63 -4.77 16.51
C GLY A 203 6.37 -3.28 16.70
N TYR A 204 5.35 -2.73 16.04
CA TYR A 204 4.93 -1.35 16.23
C TYR A 204 4.36 -1.07 17.63
N CYS A 205 3.61 -1.99 18.22
CA CYS A 205 3.15 -1.85 19.61
C CYS A 205 4.32 -1.81 20.60
N ILE A 206 5.34 -2.65 20.39
CA ILE A 206 6.57 -2.64 21.20
C ILE A 206 7.32 -1.32 21.02
N LEU A 207 7.49 -0.86 19.77
CA LEU A 207 8.12 0.41 19.46
C LEU A 207 7.38 1.59 20.14
N ALA A 208 6.05 1.59 20.10
CA ALA A 208 5.23 2.59 20.79
C ALA A 208 5.45 2.55 22.30
N GLY A 209 5.45 1.37 22.92
CA GLY A 209 5.63 1.21 24.37
C GLY A 209 7.02 1.64 24.85
N VAL A 210 8.07 1.29 24.10
CA VAL A 210 9.46 1.66 24.42
C VAL A 210 9.74 3.14 24.14
N GLY A 211 9.21 3.64 23.02
CA GLY A 211 9.44 4.99 22.53
C GLY A 211 8.61 6.07 23.22
N ALA A 212 7.46 5.72 23.82
CA ALA A 212 6.51 6.67 24.41
C ALA A 212 7.14 7.69 25.37
N LYS A 213 8.16 7.27 26.14
CA LYS A 213 8.87 8.15 27.08
C LYS A 213 9.71 9.25 26.43
N TYR A 214 10.01 9.13 25.14
CA TYR A 214 10.78 10.09 24.35
C TYR A 214 9.91 10.97 23.46
N PHE A 215 8.64 10.61 23.26
CA PHE A 215 7.73 11.38 22.42
C PHE A 215 7.42 12.72 23.07
N THR A 216 7.53 13.80 22.29
CA THR A 216 7.33 15.15 22.80
C THR A 216 6.41 15.97 21.89
N LEU A 217 5.63 16.84 22.53
CA LEU A 217 4.85 17.89 21.87
C LEU A 217 5.67 19.18 21.65
N SER A 218 6.95 19.18 22.05
CA SER A 218 7.85 20.32 21.83
C SER A 218 7.94 20.68 20.34
N GLU A 219 8.10 21.98 20.09
CA GLU A 219 8.35 22.47 18.73
C GLU A 219 9.67 21.91 18.19
N PRO A 220 9.78 21.65 16.88
CA PRO A 220 11.01 21.24 16.23
C PRO A 220 12.17 22.18 16.58
N THR A 221 13.32 21.63 16.94
CA THR A 221 14.52 22.41 17.34
C THR A 221 14.99 23.38 16.24
N SER A 222 14.63 23.13 14.98
CA SER A 222 14.92 23.99 13.82
C SER A 222 14.12 25.30 13.80
N LEU A 223 12.98 25.37 14.49
CA LEU A 223 12.10 26.54 14.56
C LEU A 223 12.47 27.45 15.75
N ASN A 224 13.73 27.90 15.79
CA ASN A 224 14.21 28.84 16.79
C ASN A 224 13.78 30.30 16.48
N THR A 225 12.63 30.49 15.83
CA THR A 225 12.11 31.79 15.41
C THR A 225 10.86 32.14 16.21
N THR A 226 10.92 33.21 16.99
CA THR A 226 9.85 33.75 17.85
C THR A 226 8.60 34.21 17.10
N ILE A 227 8.59 34.13 15.76
CA ILE A 227 7.43 34.41 14.90
C ILE A 227 7.42 33.36 13.78
N VAL A 228 6.82 32.20 14.04
CA VAL A 228 6.46 31.30 12.94
C VAL A 228 5.22 31.90 12.28
N ASP A 229 5.38 32.43 11.06
CA ASP A 229 4.26 32.96 10.29
C ASP A 229 3.20 31.85 10.14
N TYR A 230 1.95 32.15 10.51
CA TYR A 230 0.82 31.24 10.38
C TYR A 230 0.68 30.71 8.94
N ARG A 231 1.04 31.54 7.95
CA ARG A 231 1.05 31.16 6.53
C ARG A 231 2.06 30.04 6.27
N TRP A 232 3.24 30.12 6.88
CA TRP A 232 4.27 29.09 6.77
C TRP A 232 3.78 27.76 7.33
N LYS A 233 3.19 27.75 8.53
CA LYS A 233 2.66 26.52 9.14
C LYS A 233 1.60 25.86 8.26
N ILE A 234 0.64 26.64 7.74
CA ILE A 234 -0.38 26.10 6.84
C ILE A 234 0.24 25.54 5.56
N SER A 235 1.17 26.24 4.92
CA SER A 235 1.80 25.76 3.69
C SER A 235 2.53 24.43 3.89
N HIS A 236 3.21 24.28 5.01
CA HIS A 236 3.88 23.03 5.38
C HIS A 236 2.87 21.91 5.72
N ALA A 237 1.80 22.23 6.44
CA ALA A 237 0.71 21.29 6.74
C ALA A 237 -0.01 20.83 5.47
N LEU A 238 -0.31 21.73 4.54
CA LEU A 238 -0.93 21.39 3.25
C LEU A 238 0.01 20.54 2.38
N SER A 239 1.30 20.85 2.38
CA SER A 239 2.31 20.09 1.63
C SER A 239 2.43 18.66 2.20
N PHE A 240 2.52 18.53 3.51
CA PHE A 240 2.52 17.23 4.18
C PHE A 240 1.20 16.48 3.96
N GLY A 241 0.07 17.17 4.08
CA GLY A 241 -1.25 16.62 3.81
C GLY A 241 -1.40 16.08 2.38
N SER A 242 -0.81 16.76 1.39
CA SER A 242 -0.79 16.26 0.01
C SER A 242 -0.04 14.93 -0.13
N VAL A 243 1.01 14.72 0.68
CA VAL A 243 1.75 13.46 0.75
C VAL A 243 0.89 12.37 1.38
N CYS A 244 0.27 12.62 2.54
CA CYS A 244 -0.65 11.68 3.20
C CYS A 244 -1.82 11.28 2.27
N PHE A 245 -2.45 12.26 1.62
CA PHE A 245 -3.52 12.01 0.66
C PHE A 245 -3.02 11.24 -0.55
N GLY A 246 -1.87 11.58 -1.10
CA GLY A 246 -1.27 10.88 -2.25
C GLY A 246 -1.01 9.41 -1.92
N ILE A 247 -0.45 9.14 -0.76
CA ILE A 247 -0.15 7.79 -0.28
C ILE A 247 -1.46 6.98 -0.11
N SER A 248 -2.43 7.53 0.62
CA SER A 248 -3.72 6.87 0.86
C SER A 248 -4.52 6.66 -0.43
N SER A 249 -4.65 7.69 -1.27
CA SER A 249 -5.42 7.62 -2.52
C SER A 249 -4.75 6.81 -3.63
N SER A 250 -3.44 6.59 -3.59
CA SER A 250 -2.72 5.82 -4.62
C SER A 250 -3.22 4.38 -4.75
N TRP A 251 -3.72 3.80 -3.65
CA TRP A 251 -4.35 2.47 -3.63
C TRP A 251 -5.62 2.38 -4.49
N SER A 252 -6.21 3.51 -4.87
CA SER A 252 -7.35 3.56 -5.77
C SER A 252 -7.04 2.95 -7.14
N ALA A 253 -5.76 2.87 -7.54
CA ALA A 253 -5.34 2.29 -8.82
C ALA A 253 -5.47 0.75 -8.88
N CYS A 254 -5.61 0.07 -7.74
CA CYS A 254 -5.78 -1.39 -7.65
C CYS A 254 -6.94 -1.83 -6.73
N ALA A 255 -7.70 -0.89 -6.15
CA ALA A 255 -8.71 -1.18 -5.13
C ALA A 255 -9.81 -2.17 -5.57
N ALA A 256 -10.23 -2.14 -6.84
CA ALA A 256 -11.26 -3.07 -7.34
C ALA A 256 -10.72 -4.49 -7.50
N ASP A 257 -9.41 -4.66 -7.63
CA ASP A 257 -8.77 -5.94 -7.95
C ASP A 257 -8.97 -6.94 -6.82
N TYR A 258 -8.89 -6.47 -5.59
CA TYR A 258 -9.04 -7.28 -4.38
C TYR A 258 -10.48 -7.72 -4.13
N ASN A 259 -11.46 -6.99 -4.66
CA ASN A 259 -12.87 -7.28 -4.43
C ASN A 259 -13.56 -7.92 -5.65
N ALA A 260 -12.83 -8.15 -6.75
CA ALA A 260 -13.39 -8.69 -7.99
C ALA A 260 -13.88 -10.15 -7.87
N TYR A 261 -13.43 -10.88 -6.84
CA TYR A 261 -13.86 -12.26 -6.54
C TYR A 261 -15.09 -12.34 -5.64
N PHE A 262 -15.64 -11.22 -5.17
CA PHE A 262 -16.89 -11.23 -4.41
C PHE A 262 -18.12 -11.40 -5.32
N PRO A 263 -19.17 -12.11 -4.86
CA PRO A 263 -20.43 -12.23 -5.58
C PRO A 263 -21.02 -10.88 -5.98
N GLU A 264 -21.74 -10.82 -7.11
CA GLU A 264 -22.39 -9.60 -7.61
C GLU A 264 -23.40 -9.00 -6.62
N ASN A 265 -24.05 -9.86 -5.84
CA ASN A 265 -25.05 -9.47 -4.84
C ASN A 265 -24.45 -8.95 -3.53
N THR A 266 -23.12 -8.75 -3.47
CA THR A 266 -22.46 -8.22 -2.27
C THR A 266 -22.85 -6.76 -2.04
N SER A 267 -23.22 -6.43 -0.80
CA SER A 267 -23.62 -5.06 -0.45
C SER A 267 -22.48 -4.06 -0.68
N GLN A 268 -22.71 -3.11 -1.59
CA GLN A 268 -21.74 -2.05 -1.91
C GLN A 268 -21.42 -1.18 -0.69
N LEU A 269 -22.40 -0.88 0.17
CA LEU A 269 -22.17 -0.12 1.39
C LEU A 269 -21.21 -0.84 2.34
N LYS A 270 -21.33 -2.17 2.47
CA LYS A 270 -20.40 -2.95 3.31
C LYS A 270 -18.98 -2.92 2.75
N ILE A 271 -18.82 -3.07 1.43
CA ILE A 271 -17.50 -3.00 0.78
C ILE A 271 -16.90 -1.61 0.94
N PHE A 272 -17.70 -0.56 0.74
CA PHE A 272 -17.29 0.82 0.95
C PHE A 272 -16.78 1.05 2.36
N LEU A 273 -17.59 0.73 3.38
CA LEU A 273 -17.23 0.97 4.78
C LEU A 273 -16.02 0.13 5.21
N LEU A 274 -15.95 -1.15 4.82
CA LEU A 274 -14.83 -2.02 5.17
C LEU A 274 -13.52 -1.61 4.47
N THR A 275 -13.59 -1.13 3.23
CA THR A 275 -12.42 -0.61 2.52
C THR A 275 -12.00 0.74 3.09
N TYR A 276 -12.96 1.64 3.34
CA TYR A 276 -12.72 2.97 3.88
C TYR A 276 -12.06 2.89 5.26
N PHE A 277 -12.69 2.19 6.21
CA PHE A 277 -12.15 2.03 7.56
C PHE A 277 -10.94 1.10 7.58
N GLY A 278 -10.89 0.07 6.73
CA GLY A 278 -9.73 -0.81 6.63
C GLY A 278 -8.48 -0.04 6.19
N ASN A 279 -8.59 0.79 5.15
CA ASN A 279 -7.49 1.63 4.68
C ASN A 279 -7.13 2.72 5.72
N PHE A 280 -8.12 3.44 6.25
CA PHE A 280 -7.90 4.50 7.23
C PHE A 280 -7.25 3.98 8.53
N LEU A 281 -7.78 2.89 9.11
CA LEU A 281 -7.30 2.34 10.39
C LEU A 281 -5.99 1.58 10.26
N SER A 282 -5.63 1.11 9.06
CA SER A 282 -4.33 0.45 8.84
C SER A 282 -3.21 1.48 8.69
N MET A 283 -3.45 2.59 8.00
CA MET A 283 -2.43 3.61 7.72
C MET A 283 -2.25 4.59 8.88
N THR A 284 -3.36 5.14 9.36
CA THR A 284 -3.34 6.30 10.28
C THR A 284 -2.56 6.01 11.56
N PRO A 285 -2.77 4.91 12.30
CA PRO A 285 -2.03 4.66 13.54
C PRO A 285 -0.52 4.56 13.32
N LEU A 286 -0.07 3.98 12.19
CA LEU A 286 1.34 3.85 11.86
C LEU A 286 1.96 5.20 11.50
N GLU A 287 1.26 6.04 10.76
CA GLU A 287 1.70 7.40 10.46
C GLU A 287 1.79 8.27 11.73
N LEU A 288 0.78 8.18 12.59
CA LEU A 288 0.80 8.87 13.89
C LEU A 288 1.98 8.41 14.74
N LEU A 289 2.24 7.09 14.77
CA LEU A 289 3.38 6.52 15.48
C LEU A 289 4.71 6.98 14.86
N GLY A 290 4.80 7.06 13.53
CA GLY A 290 5.97 7.59 12.82
C GLY A 290 6.28 9.04 13.20
N ALA A 291 5.27 9.91 13.14
CA ALA A 291 5.39 11.30 13.55
C ALA A 291 5.83 11.41 15.02
N ALA A 292 5.20 10.65 15.92
CA ALA A 292 5.56 10.64 17.34
C ALA A 292 6.99 10.15 17.56
N THR A 293 7.41 9.09 16.86
CA THR A 293 8.75 8.51 17.01
C THR A 293 9.84 9.48 16.60
N PHE A 294 9.63 10.24 15.52
CA PHE A 294 10.61 11.24 15.10
C PHE A 294 10.85 12.31 16.15
N THR A 295 9.83 12.71 16.92
CA THR A 295 10.00 13.74 17.98
C THR A 295 10.99 13.31 19.07
N GLY A 296 11.21 12.01 19.26
CA GLY A 296 12.25 11.51 20.17
C GLY A 296 13.68 11.89 19.74
N THR A 297 13.90 12.24 18.47
CA THR A 297 15.19 12.78 18.00
C THR A 297 15.50 14.17 18.58
N TYR A 298 14.47 14.89 19.07
CA TYR A 298 14.65 16.21 19.70
C TYR A 298 15.16 16.09 21.13
N THR A 299 14.82 14.99 21.81
CA THR A 299 15.18 14.75 23.21
C THR A 299 16.37 13.81 23.37
N ASN A 300 16.62 12.94 22.38
CA ASN A 300 17.66 11.93 22.41
C ASN A 300 18.65 12.08 21.25
N SER A 301 19.88 12.50 21.55
CA SER A 301 20.96 12.68 20.57
C SER A 301 21.32 11.39 19.83
N ASN A 302 21.19 10.22 20.47
CA ASN A 302 21.47 8.94 19.82
C ASN A 302 20.45 8.63 18.73
N TRP A 303 19.17 8.95 18.96
CA TRP A 303 18.12 8.76 17.96
C TRP A 303 18.31 9.68 16.77
N LYS A 304 18.71 10.94 17.02
CA LYS A 304 19.05 11.88 15.97
C LYS A 304 20.23 11.40 15.13
N ALA A 305 21.33 10.98 15.76
CA ALA A 305 22.51 10.47 15.06
C ALA A 305 22.19 9.21 14.23
N ALA A 306 21.36 8.30 14.77
CA ALA A 306 20.94 7.12 14.04
C ALA A 306 20.07 7.45 12.82
N TYR A 307 19.16 8.43 12.95
CA TYR A 307 18.37 8.92 11.83
C TYR A 307 19.24 9.60 10.76
N GLU A 308 20.22 10.43 11.15
CA GLU A 308 21.15 11.06 10.20
C GLU A 308 22.01 10.04 9.44
N LYS A 309 22.29 8.89 10.07
CA LYS A 309 23.13 7.83 9.49
C LYS A 309 22.38 6.91 8.52
N ASP A 310 21.23 6.36 8.94
CA ASP A 310 20.49 5.33 8.19
C ASP A 310 19.00 5.67 8.00
N ASN A 311 18.63 6.95 8.12
CA ASN A 311 17.25 7.45 8.01
C ASN A 311 16.30 6.67 8.94
N VAL A 312 15.15 6.26 8.40
CA VAL A 312 14.12 5.60 9.19
C VAL A 312 14.58 4.26 9.73
N GLY A 313 15.39 3.48 9.00
CA GLY A 313 15.94 2.23 9.54
C GLY A 313 16.78 2.47 10.80
N GLY A 314 17.65 3.48 10.78
CA GLY A 314 18.44 3.88 11.95
C GLY A 314 17.56 4.33 13.12
N LEU A 315 16.48 5.08 12.85
CA LEU A 315 15.51 5.47 13.86
C LEU A 315 14.80 4.26 14.50
N PHE A 316 14.38 3.27 13.70
CA PHE A 316 13.82 2.02 14.19
C PHE A 316 14.80 1.27 15.11
N GLY A 317 16.05 1.14 14.67
CA GLY A 317 17.12 0.51 15.45
C GLY A 317 17.34 1.21 16.79
N ALA A 318 17.47 2.54 16.76
CA ALA A 318 17.71 3.33 17.95
C ALA A 318 16.56 3.22 18.96
N CYS A 319 15.31 3.16 18.49
CA CYS A 319 14.14 2.95 19.35
C CYS A 319 14.18 1.57 20.02
N LEU A 320 14.54 0.52 19.26
CA LEU A 320 14.50 -0.86 19.73
C LEU A 320 15.77 -1.31 20.46
N SER A 321 16.86 -0.54 20.40
CA SER A 321 18.14 -0.84 21.06
C SER A 321 18.02 -1.11 22.57
N SER A 322 17.07 -0.45 23.24
CA SER A 322 16.81 -0.66 24.68
C SER A 322 16.30 -2.07 25.04
N LEU A 323 15.87 -2.87 24.04
CA LEU A 323 15.49 -4.27 24.21
C LEU A 323 16.69 -5.23 24.19
N GLY A 324 17.90 -4.72 23.93
CA GLY A 324 19.15 -5.49 23.97
C GLY A 324 19.34 -6.48 22.82
N ILE A 325 18.55 -6.35 21.75
CA ILE A 325 18.60 -7.24 20.57
C ILE A 325 19.55 -6.67 19.49
N PHE A 326 19.94 -5.39 19.62
CA PHE A 326 20.80 -4.64 18.70
C PHE A 326 21.74 -3.75 19.51
#